data_AF-W4K465-F1
#
_entry.id   AF-W4K465-F1
#
_cell.length_a   1.000
_cell.length_b   1.000
_cell.length_c   1.000
_cell.angle_alpha   90.00
_cell.angle_beta   90.00
_cell.angle_gamma   90.00
#
_symmetry.space_group_name_H-M   'P 1'
#
loop_
_entity.id
_entity.type
_entity.pdbx_description
1 polymer ?
#
loop_
_entity_poly.entity_id
_entity_poly.type
_entity_poly.pdbx_seq_one_letter_code
_entity_poly.pdbx_strand_id
1 'polypeptide(L)'
;MRHESEEIPLHDTDEGDMSDGTDSEGDDWYDDSVFRKLPSKSPQPSIPSTSSVQQQEWFPWPNKATFLTHLLLSAPRLRFSRTQQHAILSWARELGANPPTYDTMQRTRAELRHAIGNPTHRECSSSGNVWYLNDIAQSVAEDFANPITRSKMGPLYPEDLQGSIWNAAKLLVDVPDNILTATVRSNGTIYYVDELIQRDHGDLFIAKRWILCAGEHWGLGYRVHRSEQGTLHVATDKMVGVRVSTFKYNVVDILLQNQASPLIFDGERADYQVVCPHPLREKAGQRMVYSVPVIVFIDDVVTLEVALSAEHNTKTTSKAGVLELVSDTQGIVSDDFRN
;
A
#
# COMPACT_ATOMS: atom_id res chain seq x y z
N MET A 1 27.95 -46.98 51.10
CA MET A 1 28.69 -45.77 50.68
C MET A 1 27.76 -44.94 49.83
N ARG A 2 27.14 -43.94 50.44
CA ARG A 2 26.33 -42.91 49.77
C ARG A 2 27.27 -41.73 49.60
N HIS A 3 27.39 -41.21 48.38
CA HIS A 3 28.11 -39.96 48.12
C HIS A 3 27.14 -38.81 48.41
N GLU A 4 27.44 -38.02 49.43
CA GLU A 4 26.82 -36.73 49.70
C GLU A 4 27.41 -35.70 48.74
N SER A 5 26.53 -34.96 48.06
CA SER A 5 26.86 -33.79 47.26
C SER A 5 26.91 -32.56 48.17
N GLU A 6 28.08 -31.94 48.30
CA GLU A 6 28.26 -30.62 48.93
C GLU A 6 27.59 -29.53 48.08
N GLU A 7 26.56 -28.89 48.61
CA GLU A 7 26.01 -27.64 48.10
C GLU A 7 26.88 -26.47 48.57
N ILE A 8 27.30 -25.62 47.62
CA ILE A 8 28.06 -24.38 47.90
C ILE A 8 27.05 -23.27 48.26
N PRO A 9 27.14 -22.63 49.44
CA PRO A 9 26.23 -21.54 49.79
C PRO A 9 26.54 -20.27 48.99
N LEU A 10 25.54 -19.72 48.30
CA LEU A 10 25.61 -18.36 47.75
C LEU A 10 25.39 -17.38 48.90
N HIS A 11 26.42 -16.59 49.18
CA HIS A 11 26.39 -15.52 50.17
C HIS A 11 25.72 -14.30 49.53
N ASP A 12 24.59 -13.85 50.08
CA ASP A 12 24.01 -12.55 49.76
C ASP A 12 25.00 -11.45 50.16
N THR A 13 25.50 -10.70 49.18
CA THR A 13 26.26 -9.47 49.41
C THR A 13 25.44 -8.28 48.96
N ASP A 14 24.85 -7.65 49.97
CA ASP A 14 24.69 -6.21 50.22
C ASP A 14 24.42 -5.29 49.01
N GLU A 15 23.23 -4.68 49.01
CA GLU A 15 22.84 -3.59 48.11
C GLU A 15 23.70 -2.35 48.39
N GLY A 16 24.75 -2.20 47.60
CA GLY A 16 25.57 -0.99 47.54
C GLY A 16 24.87 0.13 46.77
N ASP A 17 24.43 1.13 47.52
CA ASP A 17 24.02 2.48 47.13
C ASP A 17 24.88 3.07 45.99
N MET A 18 24.29 3.26 44.80
CA MET A 18 24.94 3.97 43.69
C MET A 18 24.63 5.46 43.79
N SER A 19 25.48 6.17 44.52
CA SER A 19 25.49 7.63 44.62
C SER A 19 25.97 8.31 43.33
N ASP A 20 25.24 9.36 42.96
CA ASP A 20 25.58 10.53 42.13
C ASP A 20 27.03 10.64 41.63
N GLY A 21 27.22 10.36 40.34
CA GLY A 21 28.42 10.66 39.57
C GLY A 21 28.02 11.44 38.32
N THR A 22 28.14 12.77 38.40
CA THR A 22 28.00 13.68 37.27
C THR A 22 29.16 13.52 36.29
N ASP A 23 28.98 12.73 35.24
CA ASP A 23 29.84 12.79 34.05
C ASP A 23 29.03 13.32 32.87
N SER A 24 29.30 14.60 32.60
CA SER A 24 28.81 15.37 31.47
C SER A 24 29.63 14.96 30.23
N GLU A 25 29.26 13.84 29.59
CA GLU A 25 29.74 13.48 28.25
C GLU A 25 28.59 13.66 27.25
N GLY A 26 28.77 14.61 26.33
CA GLY A 26 27.76 15.06 25.39
C GLY A 26 27.25 13.96 24.47
N ASP A 27 25.93 13.88 24.35
CA ASP A 27 25.21 13.11 23.35
C ASP A 27 25.46 13.67 21.92
N ASP A 28 26.64 13.43 21.37
CA ASP A 28 26.97 13.66 19.95
C ASP A 28 26.45 12.49 19.07
N TRP A 29 25.17 12.10 19.25
CA TRP A 29 24.55 11.00 18.51
C TRP A 29 24.09 11.34 17.09
N TYR A 30 24.29 12.58 16.64
CA TYR A 30 23.85 13.05 15.32
C TYR A 30 24.86 13.99 14.67
N ASP A 31 25.50 13.53 13.59
CA ASP A 31 26.23 14.41 12.68
C ASP A 31 25.24 15.15 11.76
N ASP A 32 24.87 16.35 12.20
CA ASP A 32 23.93 17.26 11.52
C ASP A 32 24.52 17.90 10.23
N SER A 33 25.81 17.68 9.96
CA SER A 33 26.50 18.28 8.80
C SER A 33 26.13 17.62 7.46
N VAL A 34 25.56 16.41 7.49
CA VAL A 34 25.16 15.64 6.31
C VAL A 34 23.86 16.19 5.67
N PHE A 35 22.96 16.78 6.47
CA PHE A 35 21.65 17.23 5.99
C PHE A 35 21.62 18.68 5.48
N ARG A 36 22.65 19.49 5.74
CA ARG A 36 22.74 20.89 5.28
C ARG A 36 22.99 21.05 3.77
N LYS A 37 23.17 19.96 3.00
CA LYS A 37 23.60 20.01 1.59
C LYS A 37 22.75 19.20 0.60
N LEU A 38 21.48 18.92 0.89
CA LEU A 38 20.61 18.25 -0.09
C LEU A 38 19.82 19.26 -0.95
N PRO A 39 19.91 19.21 -2.30
CA PRO A 39 19.09 20.02 -3.19
C PRO A 39 17.61 19.58 -3.13
N SER A 40 16.71 20.54 -3.36
CA SER A 40 15.25 20.46 -3.18
C SER A 40 14.48 19.55 -4.15
N LYS A 41 15.11 18.50 -4.72
CA LYS A 41 14.44 17.52 -5.57
C LYS A 41 14.73 16.11 -5.07
N SER A 42 13.71 15.47 -4.53
CA SER A 42 13.69 14.02 -4.28
C SER A 42 13.95 13.27 -5.59
N PRO A 43 14.99 12.42 -5.67
CA PRO A 43 15.17 11.54 -6.81
C PRO A 43 14.07 10.48 -6.80
N GLN A 44 13.47 10.19 -7.96
CA GLN A 44 12.59 9.04 -8.10
C GLN A 44 13.40 7.74 -7.88
N PRO A 45 12.84 6.73 -7.20
CA PRO A 45 13.48 5.42 -7.09
C PRO A 45 13.60 4.82 -8.49
N SER A 46 14.85 4.63 -8.94
CA SER A 46 15.12 3.89 -10.17
C SER A 46 15.09 2.40 -9.83
N ILE A 47 14.02 1.73 -10.23
CA ILE A 47 13.99 0.26 -10.22
C ILE A 47 14.99 -0.19 -11.29
N PRO A 48 16.03 -0.98 -10.95
CA PRO A 48 16.93 -1.53 -11.95
C PRO A 48 16.12 -2.40 -12.92
N SER A 49 16.22 -2.11 -14.22
CA SER A 49 15.61 -2.89 -15.28
C SER A 49 15.98 -4.37 -15.13
N THR A 50 14.97 -5.22 -15.04
CA THR A 50 15.01 -6.67 -14.73
C THR A 50 15.71 -7.55 -15.76
N SER A 51 16.54 -6.99 -16.64
CA SER A 51 17.06 -7.70 -17.81
C SER A 51 18.47 -8.30 -17.64
N SER A 52 19.12 -8.18 -16.47
CA SER A 52 20.47 -8.79 -16.28
C SER A 52 20.87 -9.13 -14.84
N VAL A 53 19.96 -9.20 -13.88
CA VAL A 53 20.28 -9.74 -12.56
C VAL A 53 20.28 -11.27 -12.69
N GLN A 54 21.45 -11.87 -12.91
CA GLN A 54 21.66 -13.27 -12.56
C GLN A 54 21.13 -13.44 -11.14
N GLN A 55 20.13 -14.31 -10.94
CA GLN A 55 19.47 -14.52 -9.66
C GLN A 55 20.50 -14.97 -8.62
N GLN A 56 21.15 -14.01 -7.97
CA GLN A 56 22.01 -14.27 -6.83
C GLN A 56 21.09 -14.75 -5.72
N GLU A 57 21.33 -15.97 -5.23
CA GLU A 57 20.49 -16.67 -4.24
C GLU A 57 20.15 -15.79 -3.02
N TRP A 58 21.05 -14.87 -2.66
CA TRP A 58 20.95 -14.00 -1.50
C TRP A 58 20.62 -12.54 -1.82
N PHE A 59 20.27 -12.20 -3.07
CA PHE A 59 19.85 -10.84 -3.44
C PHE A 59 18.73 -10.35 -2.51
N PRO A 60 18.72 -9.08 -2.05
CA PRO A 60 19.65 -7.97 -2.35
C PRO A 60 21.00 -8.00 -1.62
N TRP A 61 21.26 -9.00 -0.77
CA TRP A 61 22.54 -9.13 -0.07
C TRP A 61 23.62 -9.78 -0.94
N PRO A 62 24.90 -9.40 -0.75
CA PRO A 62 26.00 -9.95 -1.54
C PRO A 62 26.28 -11.42 -1.24
N ASN A 63 25.92 -11.92 -0.06
CA ASN A 63 26.07 -13.33 0.32
C ASN A 63 25.26 -13.66 1.58
N LYS A 64 25.17 -14.95 1.89
CA LYS A 64 24.48 -15.51 3.07
C LYS A 64 24.97 -14.92 4.39
N ALA A 65 26.28 -14.72 4.57
CA ALA A 65 26.84 -14.22 5.82
C ALA A 65 26.38 -12.78 6.10
N THR A 66 26.36 -11.93 5.07
CA THR A 66 25.83 -10.56 5.17
C THR A 66 24.33 -10.56 5.47
N PHE A 67 23.55 -11.43 4.81
CA PHE A 67 22.11 -11.55 5.08
C PHE A 67 21.82 -11.96 6.54
N LEU A 68 22.42 -13.06 7.02
CA LEU A 68 22.16 -13.56 8.38
C LEU A 68 22.64 -12.58 9.45
N THR A 69 23.79 -11.95 9.24
CA THR A 69 24.30 -10.93 10.15
C THR A 69 23.41 -9.70 10.15
N HIS A 70 22.92 -9.26 8.98
CA HIS A 70 21.96 -8.17 8.89
C HIS A 70 20.67 -8.49 9.64
N LEU A 71 20.11 -9.68 9.44
CA LEU A 71 18.89 -10.13 10.09
C LEU A 71 19.03 -10.12 11.62
N LEU A 72 20.15 -10.64 12.14
CA LEU A 72 20.43 -10.65 13.58
C LEU A 72 20.53 -9.22 14.14
N LEU A 73 21.36 -8.38 13.50
CA LEU A 73 21.67 -7.05 14.02
C LEU A 73 20.58 -6.00 13.75
N SER A 74 19.59 -6.32 12.92
CA SER A 74 18.46 -5.44 12.59
C SER A 74 17.12 -5.97 13.12
N ALA A 75 17.15 -6.94 14.06
CA ALA A 75 15.95 -7.50 14.65
C ALA A 75 15.18 -6.44 15.48
N PRO A 76 13.89 -6.17 15.18
CA PRO A 76 13.14 -5.06 15.79
C PRO A 76 13.08 -5.09 17.32
N ARG A 77 13.08 -6.28 17.90
CA ARG A 77 12.95 -6.52 19.35
C ARG A 77 14.30 -6.71 20.07
N LEU A 78 15.41 -6.73 19.33
CA LEU A 78 16.76 -6.94 19.86
C LEU A 78 17.66 -5.80 19.38
N ARG A 79 17.66 -4.70 20.13
CA ARG A 79 18.48 -3.53 19.81
C ARG A 79 19.88 -3.74 20.35
N PHE A 80 20.84 -3.99 19.45
CA PHE A 80 22.25 -4.04 19.80
C PHE A 80 22.88 -2.66 19.69
N SER A 81 23.53 -2.20 20.76
CA SER A 81 24.40 -1.02 20.73
C SER A 81 25.56 -1.23 19.75
N ARG A 82 26.24 -0.16 19.33
CA ARG A 82 27.41 -0.27 18.47
C ARG A 82 28.47 -1.20 19.07
N THR A 83 28.75 -1.05 20.36
CA THR A 83 29.70 -1.90 21.10
C THR A 83 29.28 -3.37 21.08
N GLN A 84 27.99 -3.65 21.30
CA GLN A 84 27.46 -5.02 21.24
C GLN A 84 27.56 -5.61 19.82
N GLN A 85 27.27 -4.83 18.78
CA GLN A 85 27.44 -5.27 17.38
C GLN A 85 28.91 -5.63 17.10
N HIS A 86 29.87 -4.80 17.54
CA HIS A 86 31.30 -5.12 17.39
C HIS A 86 31.69 -6.37 18.18
N ALA A 87 31.21 -6.54 19.42
CA ALA A 87 31.48 -7.71 20.24
C ALA A 87 30.96 -9.00 19.60
N ILE A 88 29.73 -8.99 19.07
CA ILE A 88 29.14 -10.14 18.36
C ILE A 88 29.95 -10.51 17.12
N LEU A 89 30.34 -9.51 16.31
CA LEU A 89 31.15 -9.75 15.12
C LEU A 89 32.55 -10.27 15.47
N SER A 90 33.14 -9.80 16.57
CA SER A 90 34.44 -10.27 17.07
C SER A 90 34.32 -11.72 17.55
N TRP A 91 33.34 -12.02 18.39
CA TRP A 91 33.06 -13.37 18.88
C TRP A 91 32.86 -14.36 17.73
N ALA A 92 32.09 -13.99 16.70
CA ALA A 92 31.89 -14.84 15.53
C ALA A 92 33.21 -15.11 14.76
N ARG A 93 34.13 -14.14 14.68
CA ARG A 93 35.46 -14.34 14.08
C ARG A 93 36.34 -15.28 14.91
N GLU A 94 36.32 -15.12 16.24
CA GLU A 94 37.08 -16.01 17.15
C GLU A 94 36.60 -17.47 17.07
N LEU A 95 35.32 -17.69 16.78
CA LEU A 95 34.77 -19.03 16.51
C LEU A 95 35.08 -19.57 15.11
N GLY A 96 35.84 -18.84 14.29
CA GLY A 96 36.23 -19.25 12.94
C GLY A 96 35.17 -18.99 11.86
N ALA A 97 34.10 -18.25 12.17
CA ALA A 97 33.18 -17.77 11.15
C ALA A 97 33.78 -16.57 10.39
N ASN A 98 33.28 -16.31 9.20
CA ASN A 98 33.67 -15.15 8.38
C ASN A 98 32.51 -14.13 8.25
N PRO A 99 32.11 -13.45 9.34
CA PRO A 99 31.04 -12.45 9.29
C PRO A 99 31.52 -11.18 8.56
N PRO A 100 30.60 -10.39 7.97
CA PRO A 100 30.94 -9.09 7.40
C PRO A 100 31.57 -8.17 8.46
N THR A 101 32.33 -7.17 8.00
CA THR A 101 32.81 -6.12 8.89
C THR A 101 31.64 -5.21 9.28
N TYR A 102 31.82 -4.46 10.37
CA TYR A 102 30.83 -3.45 10.77
C TYR A 102 30.60 -2.43 9.65
N ASP A 103 31.66 -2.00 8.96
CA ASP A 103 31.55 -1.03 7.87
C ASP A 103 30.82 -1.61 6.66
N THR A 104 31.07 -2.88 6.31
CA THR A 104 30.29 -3.59 5.29
C THR A 104 28.81 -3.62 5.67
N MET A 105 28.51 -3.90 6.95
CA MET A 105 27.14 -3.88 7.46
C MET A 105 26.48 -2.50 7.34
N GLN A 106 27.20 -1.41 7.61
CA GLN A 106 26.67 -0.06 7.46
C GLN A 106 26.42 0.31 6.00
N ARG A 107 27.34 -0.06 5.09
CA ARG A 107 27.14 0.15 3.64
C ARG A 107 25.95 -0.63 3.13
N THR A 108 25.83 -1.92 3.47
CA THR A 108 24.68 -2.74 3.08
C THR A 108 23.38 -2.15 3.62
N ARG A 109 23.34 -1.64 4.86
CA ARG A 109 22.16 -0.94 5.40
C ARG A 109 21.82 0.31 4.60
N ALA A 110 22.81 1.12 4.24
CA ALA A 110 22.59 2.33 3.44
C ALA A 110 22.10 2.01 2.03
N GLU A 111 22.69 1.00 1.38
CA GLU A 111 22.27 0.50 0.07
C GLU A 111 20.84 -0.04 0.10
N LEU A 112 20.49 -0.86 1.10
CA LEU A 112 19.13 -1.36 1.27
C LEU A 112 18.13 -0.24 1.54
N ARG A 113 18.46 0.73 2.39
CA ARG A 113 17.61 1.91 2.62
C ARG A 113 17.44 2.74 1.35
N HIS A 114 18.47 2.86 0.53
CA HIS A 114 18.37 3.56 -0.74
C HIS A 114 17.52 2.78 -1.75
N ALA A 115 17.65 1.45 -1.79
CA ALA A 115 16.93 0.60 -2.73
C ALA A 115 15.44 0.44 -2.37
N ILE A 116 15.13 0.29 -1.08
CA ILE A 116 13.76 0.05 -0.57
C ILE A 116 13.06 1.38 -0.27
N GLY A 117 13.82 2.43 0.05
CA GLY A 117 13.30 3.73 0.49
C GLY A 117 13.44 3.94 2.00
N ASN A 118 13.33 5.20 2.41
CA ASN A 118 13.16 5.59 3.80
C ASN A 118 11.87 6.42 3.91
N PRO A 119 10.74 5.82 4.32
CA PRO A 119 9.44 6.50 4.29
C PRO A 119 9.34 7.57 5.38
N THR A 120 10.26 7.59 6.35
CA THR A 120 10.16 8.41 7.56
C THR A 120 10.81 9.77 7.38
N HIS A 121 9.98 10.82 7.46
CA HIS A 121 10.38 12.22 7.45
C HIS A 121 10.39 12.80 8.86
N ARG A 122 11.43 13.55 9.20
CA ARG A 122 11.52 14.29 10.47
C ARG A 122 10.83 15.64 10.31
N GLU A 123 9.85 15.89 11.17
CA GLU A 123 9.16 17.17 11.28
C GLU A 123 9.46 17.84 12.61
N CYS A 124 9.53 19.17 12.60
CA CYS A 124 9.73 19.96 13.81
C CYS A 124 8.61 20.98 13.94
N SER A 125 7.88 20.93 15.05
CA SER A 125 6.89 21.96 15.37
C SER A 125 7.55 23.30 15.67
N SER A 126 6.79 24.39 15.57
CA SER A 126 7.24 25.73 15.96
C SER A 126 7.66 25.84 17.43
N SER A 127 7.20 24.93 18.29
CA SER A 127 7.58 24.82 19.70
C SER A 127 8.81 23.95 19.95
N GLY A 128 9.47 23.43 18.91
CA GLY A 128 10.69 22.63 19.01
C GLY A 128 10.48 21.11 19.19
N ASN A 129 9.23 20.65 19.28
CA ASN A 129 8.96 19.21 19.35
C ASN A 129 9.24 18.53 18.01
N VAL A 130 9.92 17.40 18.06
CA VAL A 130 10.34 16.61 16.90
C VAL A 130 9.45 15.38 16.76
N TRP A 131 8.93 15.16 15.57
CA TRP A 131 8.11 13.99 15.24
C TRP A 131 8.63 13.35 13.96
N TYR A 132 8.30 12.09 13.78
CA TYR A 132 8.66 11.33 12.59
C TYR A 132 7.38 10.82 11.94
N LEU A 133 7.19 11.15 10.67
CA LEU A 133 6.00 10.80 9.89
C LEU A 133 6.38 9.91 8.72
N ASN A 134 5.64 8.83 8.52
CA ASN A 134 5.74 8.06 7.29
C ASN A 134 4.82 8.66 6.23
N ASP A 135 5.25 8.63 4.98
CA ASP A 135 4.37 8.94 3.85
C ASP A 135 3.32 7.82 3.70
N ILE A 136 2.04 8.17 3.93
CA ILE A 136 0.92 7.24 3.85
C ILE A 136 0.74 6.75 2.41
N ALA A 137 0.91 7.60 1.41
CA ALA A 137 0.76 7.21 0.01
C ALA A 137 1.86 6.23 -0.40
N GLN A 138 3.10 6.45 0.06
CA GLN A 138 4.17 5.49 -0.14
C GLN A 138 3.89 4.16 0.55
N SER A 139 3.41 4.18 1.80
CA SER A 139 3.09 2.98 2.56
C SER A 139 2.04 2.13 1.84
N VAL A 140 0.95 2.76 1.36
CA VAL A 140 -0.07 2.05 0.60
C VAL A 140 0.46 1.56 -0.75
N ALA A 141 1.33 2.32 -1.43
CA ALA A 141 1.96 1.87 -2.67
C ALA A 141 2.82 0.60 -2.45
N GLU A 142 3.55 0.53 -1.33
CA GLU A 142 4.32 -0.65 -0.93
C GLU A 142 3.41 -1.86 -0.67
N ASP A 143 2.25 -1.65 -0.04
CA ASP A 143 1.26 -2.71 0.18
C ASP A 143 0.67 -3.24 -1.14
N PHE A 144 0.38 -2.36 -2.11
CA PHE A 144 -0.04 -2.76 -3.45
C PHE A 144 1.07 -3.45 -4.25
N ALA A 145 2.33 -3.11 -4.01
CA ALA A 145 3.47 -3.76 -4.67
C ALA A 145 3.70 -5.18 -4.13
N ASN A 146 3.32 -5.46 -2.88
CA ASN A 146 3.47 -6.76 -2.26
C ASN A 146 2.34 -7.74 -2.69
N PRO A 147 2.63 -8.81 -3.44
CA PRO A 147 1.60 -9.75 -3.91
C PRO A 147 0.82 -10.44 -2.78
N ILE A 148 1.48 -10.69 -1.64
CA ILE A 148 0.87 -11.35 -0.48
C ILE A 148 -0.10 -10.39 0.19
N THR A 149 0.34 -9.17 0.50
CA THR A 149 -0.52 -8.15 1.13
C THR A 149 -1.65 -7.75 0.20
N ARG A 150 -1.36 -7.43 -1.07
CA ARG A 150 -2.36 -7.04 -2.08
C ARG A 150 -3.49 -8.05 -2.21
N SER A 151 -3.20 -9.35 -2.17
CA SER A 151 -4.24 -10.40 -2.23
C SER A 151 -5.23 -10.37 -1.06
N LYS A 152 -4.83 -9.74 0.05
CA LYS A 152 -5.60 -9.61 1.29
C LYS A 152 -6.11 -8.18 1.53
N MET A 153 -5.80 -7.23 0.65
CA MET A 153 -6.32 -5.86 0.71
C MET A 153 -7.79 -5.86 0.31
N GLY A 154 -8.66 -6.32 1.22
CA GLY A 154 -10.11 -6.18 1.11
C GLY A 154 -10.64 -5.05 1.98
N PRO A 155 -11.82 -4.48 1.69
CA PRO A 155 -12.54 -4.46 0.42
C PRO A 155 -12.26 -3.14 -0.35
N LEU A 156 -11.64 -3.21 -1.53
CA LEU A 156 -11.53 -2.07 -2.47
C LEU A 156 -12.88 -1.73 -3.14
N TYR A 157 -13.85 -2.65 -3.04
CA TYR A 157 -15.20 -2.53 -3.54
C TYR A 157 -16.17 -2.85 -2.40
N PRO A 158 -17.19 -2.02 -2.13
CA PRO A 158 -18.21 -2.35 -1.14
C PRO A 158 -18.81 -3.74 -1.39
N GLU A 159 -18.88 -4.56 -0.34
CA GLU A 159 -19.47 -5.90 -0.40
C GLU A 159 -20.96 -5.85 -0.03
N ASP A 160 -21.79 -6.55 -0.81
CA ASP A 160 -23.23 -6.71 -0.59
C ASP A 160 -23.56 -7.84 0.41
N LEU A 161 -22.53 -8.49 0.98
CA LEU A 161 -22.72 -9.57 1.92
C LEU A 161 -22.84 -9.04 3.36
N GLN A 162 -23.76 -9.65 4.12
CA GLN A 162 -23.88 -9.55 5.58
C GLN A 162 -22.66 -10.16 6.31
N GLY A 163 -21.47 -10.03 5.73
CA GLY A 163 -20.19 -10.54 6.21
C GLY A 163 -19.46 -9.51 7.05
N SER A 164 -18.61 -10.02 7.95
CA SER A 164 -18.01 -9.40 9.13
C SER A 164 -16.99 -8.28 8.88
N ILE A 165 -17.28 -7.34 7.98
CA ILE A 165 -16.48 -6.11 7.82
C ILE A 165 -17.30 -4.99 8.42
N TRP A 166 -16.85 -4.50 9.59
CA TRP A 166 -17.54 -3.53 10.46
C TRP A 166 -17.91 -2.18 9.82
N ASN A 167 -17.71 -1.99 8.51
CA ASN A 167 -18.14 -0.81 7.75
C ASN A 167 -18.65 -1.10 6.32
N ALA A 168 -18.80 -2.35 5.88
CA ALA A 168 -19.20 -2.64 4.48
C ALA A 168 -20.55 -2.01 4.11
N ALA A 169 -21.55 -2.11 5.00
CA ALA A 169 -22.83 -1.45 4.83
C ALA A 169 -22.72 0.08 4.75
N LYS A 170 -21.80 0.69 5.51
CA LYS A 170 -21.56 2.14 5.46
C LYS A 170 -20.87 2.56 4.17
N LEU A 171 -19.88 1.80 3.70
CA LEU A 171 -19.26 2.04 2.39
C LEU A 171 -20.27 1.86 1.25
N LEU A 172 -21.22 0.94 1.40
CA LEU A 172 -22.27 0.68 0.41
C LEU A 172 -23.39 1.73 0.41
N VAL A 173 -23.71 2.35 1.56
CA VAL A 173 -24.87 3.25 1.69
C VAL A 173 -24.48 4.71 1.95
N ASP A 174 -23.53 4.96 2.85
CA ASP A 174 -23.26 6.30 3.38
C ASP A 174 -22.15 7.04 2.63
N VAL A 175 -21.22 6.29 2.01
CA VAL A 175 -20.10 6.88 1.27
C VAL A 175 -20.58 7.38 -0.09
N PRO A 176 -20.30 8.64 -0.49
CA PRO A 176 -20.61 9.16 -1.81
C PRO A 176 -19.93 8.39 -2.96
N ASP A 177 -20.59 8.29 -4.12
CA ASP A 177 -20.06 7.58 -5.31
C ASP A 177 -18.70 8.11 -5.77
N ASN A 178 -18.50 9.43 -5.70
CA ASN A 178 -17.33 10.10 -6.24
C ASN A 178 -16.03 9.87 -5.45
N ILE A 179 -16.09 9.22 -4.29
CA ILE A 179 -14.89 8.86 -3.50
C ILE A 179 -14.67 7.36 -3.43
N LEU A 180 -15.54 6.55 -4.04
CA LEU A 180 -15.34 5.11 -4.16
C LEU A 180 -14.39 4.78 -5.31
N THR A 181 -13.99 3.51 -5.37
CA THR A 181 -13.15 3.01 -6.46
C THR A 181 -13.79 3.34 -7.80
N ALA A 182 -13.08 4.10 -8.62
CA ALA A 182 -13.60 4.61 -9.89
C ALA A 182 -13.64 3.56 -10.99
N THR A 183 -12.82 2.49 -10.88
CA THR A 183 -12.62 1.54 -11.98
C THR A 183 -12.93 0.10 -11.64
N VAL A 184 -13.36 -0.67 -12.66
CA VAL A 184 -13.39 -2.14 -12.62
C VAL A 184 -12.76 -2.69 -13.90
N ARG A 185 -12.09 -3.86 -13.80
CA ARG A 185 -11.51 -4.56 -14.95
C ARG A 185 -12.30 -5.82 -15.26
N SER A 186 -12.64 -6.01 -16.52
CA SER A 186 -13.29 -7.22 -17.03
C SER A 186 -12.71 -7.57 -18.39
N ASN A 187 -12.28 -8.82 -18.59
CA ASN A 187 -11.73 -9.31 -19.86
C ASN A 187 -10.61 -8.43 -20.46
N GLY A 188 -9.74 -7.86 -19.61
CA GLY A 188 -8.66 -6.96 -20.02
C GLY A 188 -9.07 -5.50 -20.24
N THR A 189 -10.37 -5.21 -20.31
CA THR A 189 -10.90 -3.85 -20.49
C THR A 189 -11.17 -3.18 -19.14
N ILE A 190 -10.82 -1.89 -19.05
CA ILE A 190 -11.09 -1.04 -17.88
C ILE A 190 -12.32 -0.19 -18.14
N TYR A 191 -13.26 -0.25 -17.20
CA TYR A 191 -14.49 0.54 -17.17
C TYR A 191 -14.40 1.52 -16.01
N TYR A 192 -14.72 2.79 -16.27
CA TYR A 192 -14.82 3.82 -15.23
C TYR A 192 -16.29 4.03 -14.87
N VAL A 193 -16.54 4.49 -13.64
CA VAL A 193 -17.81 5.10 -13.28
C VAL A 193 -18.07 6.32 -14.17
N ASP A 194 -19.34 6.66 -14.34
CA ASP A 194 -19.81 7.81 -15.13
C ASP A 194 -19.48 7.77 -16.62
N GLU A 195 -19.00 6.63 -17.11
CA GLU A 195 -18.82 6.38 -18.53
C GLU A 195 -19.93 5.51 -19.12
N LEU A 196 -20.20 5.72 -20.41
CA LEU A 196 -21.07 4.85 -21.17
C LEU A 196 -20.41 3.49 -21.39
N ILE A 197 -21.18 2.43 -21.11
CA ILE A 197 -20.78 1.05 -21.23
C ILE A 197 -21.79 0.34 -22.14
N GLN A 198 -21.28 -0.40 -23.12
CA GLN A 198 -22.10 -1.32 -23.89
C GLN A 198 -21.95 -2.73 -23.32
N ARG A 199 -23.09 -3.33 -23.03
CA ARG A 199 -23.22 -4.69 -22.51
C ARG A 199 -23.48 -5.67 -23.65
N ASP A 200 -23.56 -6.94 -23.30
CA ASP A 200 -24.05 -7.98 -24.19
C ASP A 200 -25.40 -7.59 -24.82
N HIS A 201 -25.62 -8.06 -26.04
CA HIS A 201 -26.84 -7.78 -26.83
C HIS A 201 -27.06 -6.29 -27.18
N GLY A 202 -26.08 -5.43 -26.93
CA GLY A 202 -26.10 -4.03 -27.35
C GLY A 202 -26.75 -3.06 -26.36
N ASP A 203 -27.18 -3.55 -25.19
CA ASP A 203 -27.72 -2.72 -24.12
C ASP A 203 -26.69 -1.68 -23.63
N LEU A 204 -27.14 -0.46 -23.38
CA LEU A 204 -26.29 0.62 -22.88
C LEU A 204 -26.53 0.88 -21.39
N PHE A 205 -25.46 1.21 -20.67
CA PHE A 205 -25.47 1.39 -19.23
C PHE A 205 -24.45 2.45 -18.80
N ILE A 206 -24.74 3.18 -17.72
CA ILE A 206 -23.79 4.07 -17.05
C ILE A 206 -23.68 3.62 -15.59
N ALA A 207 -22.50 3.20 -15.16
CA ALA A 207 -22.26 2.78 -13.79
C ALA A 207 -21.96 4.00 -12.90
N LYS A 208 -22.60 4.08 -11.74
CA LYS A 208 -22.30 5.07 -10.70
C LYS A 208 -21.39 4.50 -9.61
N ARG A 209 -21.47 3.19 -9.37
CA ARG A 209 -20.72 2.50 -8.30
C ARG A 209 -20.42 1.06 -8.68
N TRP A 210 -19.25 0.59 -8.26
CA TRP A 210 -18.86 -0.82 -8.33
C TRP A 210 -19.04 -1.49 -6.97
N ILE A 211 -19.63 -2.68 -6.95
CA ILE A 211 -19.81 -3.49 -5.74
C ILE A 211 -19.36 -4.93 -5.99
N LEU A 212 -19.09 -5.66 -4.91
CA LEU A 212 -18.83 -7.10 -4.94
C LEU A 212 -20.01 -7.84 -4.30
N CYS A 213 -20.69 -8.69 -5.07
CA CYS A 213 -21.83 -9.49 -4.59
C CYS A 213 -21.53 -10.97 -4.86
N ALA A 214 -21.48 -11.77 -3.80
CA ALA A 214 -21.16 -13.20 -3.85
C ALA A 214 -19.86 -13.52 -4.65
N GLY A 215 -18.84 -12.67 -4.52
CA GLY A 215 -17.56 -12.82 -5.22
C GLY A 215 -17.57 -12.38 -6.69
N GLU A 216 -18.69 -11.87 -7.21
CA GLU A 216 -18.78 -11.30 -8.55
C GLU A 216 -18.85 -9.77 -8.50
N HIS A 217 -18.23 -9.08 -9.46
CA HIS A 217 -18.33 -7.63 -9.59
C HIS A 217 -19.64 -7.21 -10.27
N TRP A 218 -20.29 -6.20 -9.70
CA TRP A 218 -21.50 -5.59 -10.22
C TRP A 218 -21.34 -4.08 -10.35
N GLY A 219 -21.99 -3.50 -11.36
CA GLY A 219 -22.18 -2.07 -11.51
C GLY A 219 -23.59 -1.68 -11.09
N LEU A 220 -23.72 -0.75 -10.15
CA LEU A 220 -24.98 -0.08 -9.86
C LEU A 220 -25.04 1.23 -10.64
N GLY A 221 -26.15 1.48 -11.34
CA GLY A 221 -26.22 2.62 -12.24
C GLY A 221 -27.49 2.64 -13.08
N TYR A 222 -27.46 3.31 -14.22
CA TYR A 222 -28.65 3.58 -15.03
C TYR A 222 -28.59 2.91 -16.39
N ARG A 223 -29.73 2.40 -16.84
CA ARG A 223 -29.89 1.95 -18.24
C ARG A 223 -29.98 3.15 -19.15
N VAL A 224 -29.38 3.02 -20.33
CA VAL A 224 -29.43 4.04 -21.39
C VAL A 224 -30.13 3.43 -22.60
N HIS A 225 -31.05 4.18 -23.19
CA HIS A 225 -31.74 3.84 -24.42
C HIS A 225 -31.28 4.75 -25.54
N ARG A 226 -31.23 4.21 -26.75
CA ARG A 226 -30.97 5.01 -27.95
C ARG A 226 -32.29 5.32 -28.63
N SER A 227 -32.56 6.60 -28.81
CA SER A 227 -33.69 7.12 -29.58
C SER A 227 -33.54 6.78 -31.07
N GLU A 228 -34.64 6.80 -31.80
CA GLU A 228 -34.67 6.70 -33.27
C GLU A 228 -33.84 7.79 -33.95
N GLN A 229 -33.72 8.97 -33.30
CA GLN A 229 -32.90 10.09 -33.78
C GLN A 229 -31.41 9.94 -33.43
N GLY A 230 -31.03 8.85 -32.76
CA GLY A 230 -29.65 8.56 -32.39
C GLY A 230 -29.18 9.18 -31.07
N THR A 231 -30.03 9.96 -30.38
CA THR A 231 -29.77 10.50 -29.03
C THR A 231 -29.84 9.42 -27.97
N LEU A 232 -29.13 9.63 -26.87
CA LEU A 232 -29.09 8.75 -25.72
C LEU A 232 -29.97 9.30 -24.59
N HIS A 233 -30.87 8.46 -24.08
CA HIS A 233 -31.77 8.80 -22.98
C HIS A 233 -31.54 7.87 -21.78
N VAL A 234 -31.41 8.43 -20.58
CA VAL A 234 -31.29 7.65 -19.34
C VAL A 234 -32.69 7.18 -18.91
N ALA A 235 -32.90 5.86 -18.89
CA ALA A 235 -34.22 5.23 -18.82
C ALA A 235 -35.04 5.55 -17.56
N THR A 236 -34.39 5.63 -16.39
CA THR A 236 -35.04 5.72 -15.07
C THR A 236 -34.20 6.52 -14.09
N ASP A 237 -34.85 7.09 -13.07
CA ASP A 237 -34.22 7.67 -11.89
C ASP A 237 -33.78 6.62 -10.85
N LYS A 238 -34.29 5.38 -10.98
CA LYS A 238 -33.88 4.24 -10.15
C LYS A 238 -32.63 3.59 -10.71
N MET A 239 -31.65 3.38 -9.83
CA MET A 239 -30.47 2.60 -10.16
C MET A 239 -30.82 1.11 -10.23
N VAL A 240 -30.19 0.40 -11.16
CA VAL A 240 -30.26 -1.05 -11.31
C VAL A 240 -28.87 -1.64 -11.20
N GLY A 241 -28.78 -2.87 -10.68
CA GLY A 241 -27.56 -3.64 -10.66
C GLY A 241 -27.41 -4.48 -11.92
N VAL A 242 -26.22 -4.45 -12.53
CA VAL A 242 -25.85 -5.31 -13.65
C VAL A 242 -24.50 -5.97 -13.39
N ARG A 243 -24.32 -7.19 -13.88
CA ARG A 243 -23.06 -7.92 -13.75
C ARG A 243 -21.99 -7.33 -14.67
N VAL A 244 -20.79 -7.11 -14.14
CA VAL A 244 -19.64 -6.62 -14.90
C VAL A 244 -19.16 -7.64 -15.94
N SER A 245 -19.43 -8.93 -15.71
CA SER A 245 -19.20 -10.00 -16.69
C SER A 245 -19.99 -9.82 -17.99
N THR A 246 -21.07 -9.03 -17.99
CA THR A 246 -21.86 -8.73 -19.20
C THR A 246 -21.31 -7.57 -20.03
N PHE A 247 -20.20 -6.96 -19.63
CA PHE A 247 -19.67 -5.77 -20.29
C PHE A 247 -18.82 -6.15 -21.51
N LYS A 248 -18.99 -5.41 -22.60
CA LYS A 248 -18.32 -5.66 -23.89
C LYS A 248 -17.38 -4.53 -24.28
N TYR A 249 -17.90 -3.30 -24.31
CA TYR A 249 -17.16 -2.14 -24.81
C TYR A 249 -17.24 -0.98 -23.82
N ASN A 250 -16.10 -0.33 -23.58
CA ASN A 250 -16.06 0.91 -22.81
C ASN A 250 -16.36 2.12 -23.73
N VAL A 251 -16.40 3.32 -23.16
CA VAL A 251 -16.71 4.53 -23.95
C VAL A 251 -15.72 4.79 -25.08
N VAL A 252 -14.44 4.47 -24.90
CA VAL A 252 -13.41 4.67 -25.94
C VAL A 252 -13.68 3.75 -27.12
N ASP A 253 -13.99 2.49 -26.86
CA ASP A 253 -14.35 1.50 -27.88
C ASP A 253 -15.63 1.92 -28.62
N ILE A 254 -16.65 2.40 -27.89
CA ILE A 254 -17.92 2.87 -28.45
C ILE A 254 -17.69 4.09 -29.37
N LEU A 255 -16.88 5.05 -28.93
CA LEU A 255 -16.54 6.23 -29.73
C LEU A 255 -15.78 5.83 -30.99
N LEU A 256 -14.84 4.89 -30.91
CA LEU A 256 -14.13 4.37 -32.08
C LEU A 256 -15.07 3.70 -33.08
N GLN A 257 -16.02 2.88 -32.61
CA GLN A 257 -17.05 2.26 -33.44
C GLN A 257 -17.96 3.31 -34.10
N ASN A 258 -18.22 4.42 -33.42
CA ASN A 258 -19.03 5.55 -33.90
C ASN A 258 -18.21 6.59 -34.70
N GLN A 259 -17.02 6.22 -35.19
CA GLN A 259 -16.11 7.11 -35.95
C GLN A 259 -15.78 8.41 -35.22
N ALA A 260 -15.60 8.34 -33.90
CA ALA A 260 -15.38 9.46 -32.99
C ALA A 260 -16.49 10.53 -33.00
N SER A 261 -17.69 10.18 -33.47
CA SER A 261 -18.84 11.08 -33.38
C SER A 261 -19.27 11.25 -31.93
N PRO A 262 -19.56 12.49 -31.49
CA PRO A 262 -19.93 12.76 -30.11
C PRO A 262 -21.21 12.02 -29.72
N LEU A 263 -21.24 11.53 -28.48
CA LEU A 263 -22.43 10.92 -27.89
C LEU A 263 -23.34 12.05 -27.39
N ILE A 264 -24.54 12.15 -27.94
CA ILE A 264 -25.49 13.22 -27.61
C ILE A 264 -26.56 12.66 -26.69
N PHE A 265 -26.68 13.22 -25.49
CA PHE A 265 -27.74 12.87 -24.54
C PHE A 265 -28.92 13.84 -24.64
N ASP A 266 -30.14 13.33 -24.61
CA ASP A 266 -31.35 14.15 -24.51
C ASP A 266 -31.82 14.31 -23.05
N GLY A 267 -32.46 15.45 -22.75
CA GLY A 267 -33.17 15.67 -21.48
C GLY A 267 -32.51 16.60 -20.44
N GLU A 268 -33.28 16.87 -19.38
CA GLU A 268 -33.03 17.84 -18.28
C GLU A 268 -31.83 17.50 -17.39
N ARG A 269 -31.27 16.29 -17.52
CA ARG A 269 -30.08 15.84 -16.79
C ARG A 269 -28.79 16.22 -17.52
N ALA A 270 -28.59 17.53 -17.65
CA ALA A 270 -27.39 18.13 -18.22
C ALA A 270 -26.10 17.80 -17.43
N ASP A 271 -26.21 17.20 -16.24
CA ASP A 271 -25.10 16.68 -15.45
C ASP A 271 -24.38 15.50 -16.12
N TYR A 272 -25.05 14.74 -17.00
CA TYR A 272 -24.41 13.68 -17.79
C TYR A 272 -23.92 14.15 -19.16
N GLN A 273 -24.23 15.38 -19.56
CA GLN A 273 -24.01 15.82 -20.95
C GLN A 273 -22.54 15.87 -21.35
N VAL A 274 -21.59 16.00 -20.41
CA VAL A 274 -20.17 15.96 -20.76
C VAL A 274 -19.33 15.46 -19.57
N VAL A 275 -19.11 14.15 -19.48
CA VAL A 275 -17.78 13.61 -19.13
C VAL A 275 -17.64 12.22 -19.77
N CYS A 276 -17.25 12.19 -21.03
CA CYS A 276 -16.80 10.97 -21.71
C CYS A 276 -15.65 11.36 -22.64
N PRO A 277 -14.41 10.87 -22.41
CA PRO A 277 -13.97 9.92 -21.37
C PRO A 277 -13.75 10.55 -19.97
N HIS A 278 -13.69 9.73 -18.92
CA HIS A 278 -13.45 10.11 -17.53
C HIS A 278 -12.06 10.78 -17.35
N PRO A 279 -11.91 11.91 -16.61
CA PRO A 279 -10.66 12.68 -16.52
C PRO A 279 -9.49 11.86 -15.98
N LEU A 280 -9.76 10.95 -15.04
CA LEU A 280 -8.74 10.07 -14.47
C LEU A 280 -8.07 9.15 -15.50
N ARG A 281 -8.67 8.90 -16.67
CA ARG A 281 -8.03 8.12 -17.74
C ARG A 281 -6.74 8.75 -18.22
N GLU A 282 -6.66 10.08 -18.30
CA GLU A 282 -5.45 10.78 -18.74
C GLU A 282 -4.28 10.52 -17.77
N LYS A 283 -4.54 10.58 -16.46
CA LYS A 283 -3.54 10.34 -15.41
C LYS A 283 -3.20 8.86 -15.24
N ALA A 284 -4.20 7.97 -15.35
CA ALA A 284 -4.02 6.55 -15.10
C ALA A 284 -3.52 5.78 -16.32
N GLY A 285 -3.80 6.23 -17.54
CA GLY A 285 -3.51 5.51 -18.77
C GLY A 285 -4.25 4.16 -18.79
N GLN A 286 -3.49 3.05 -18.93
CA GLN A 286 -4.03 1.68 -18.89
C GLN A 286 -4.06 1.07 -17.48
N ARG A 287 -3.94 1.89 -16.43
CA ARG A 287 -3.91 1.45 -15.05
C ARG A 287 -5.27 1.61 -14.40
N MET A 288 -5.52 0.74 -13.42
CA MET A 288 -6.70 0.83 -12.57
C MET A 288 -6.54 2.00 -11.60
N VAL A 289 -7.65 2.64 -11.27
CA VAL A 289 -7.73 3.64 -10.20
C VAL A 289 -8.57 3.08 -9.07
N TYR A 290 -7.97 2.98 -7.90
CA TYR A 290 -8.59 2.46 -6.69
C TYR A 290 -8.78 3.58 -5.67
N SER A 291 -9.86 3.46 -4.90
CA SER A 291 -10.04 4.21 -3.68
C SER A 291 -9.68 3.30 -2.51
N VAL A 292 -8.74 3.75 -1.68
CA VAL A 292 -8.24 2.96 -0.56
C VAL A 292 -8.76 3.60 0.72
N PRO A 293 -9.72 2.95 1.42
CA PRO A 293 -10.14 3.44 2.72
C PRO A 293 -9.00 3.23 3.72
N VAL A 294 -8.57 4.32 4.36
CA VAL A 294 -7.53 4.27 5.40
C VAL A 294 -8.19 4.49 6.75
N ILE A 295 -8.03 3.51 7.62
CA ILE A 295 -8.48 3.59 9.01
C ILE A 295 -7.31 4.11 9.83
N VAL A 296 -7.46 5.34 10.32
CA VAL A 296 -6.43 5.94 11.18
C VAL A 296 -6.74 5.57 12.62
N PHE A 297 -5.84 4.81 13.22
CA PHE A 297 -5.81 4.58 14.66
C PHE A 297 -4.87 5.60 15.29
N ILE A 298 -5.39 6.37 16.23
CA ILE A 298 -4.60 7.25 17.08
C ILE A 298 -4.62 6.58 18.44
N ASP A 299 -3.52 5.92 18.80
CA ASP A 299 -3.33 5.42 20.16
C ASP A 299 -2.79 6.54 21.04
N ASP A 300 -3.23 6.60 22.29
CA ASP A 300 -2.85 7.64 23.27
C ASP A 300 -1.38 7.48 23.75
N VAL A 301 -0.68 6.46 23.26
CA VAL A 301 0.76 6.24 23.45
C VAL A 301 1.46 6.40 22.10
N VAL A 302 2.08 7.56 21.89
CA VAL A 302 2.93 7.99 20.74
C VAL A 302 3.50 6.86 19.85
N THR A 303 2.67 6.29 18.99
CA THR A 303 3.06 5.54 17.79
C THR A 303 1.84 5.45 16.87
N LEU A 304 1.94 6.03 15.67
CA LEU A 304 0.90 5.92 14.65
C LEU A 304 1.13 4.62 13.87
N GLU A 305 0.34 3.57 14.13
CA GLU A 305 0.28 2.40 13.25
C GLU A 305 -0.85 2.58 12.23
N VAL A 306 -0.50 2.59 10.95
CA VAL A 306 -1.48 2.51 9.86
C VAL A 306 -1.80 1.04 9.63
N ALA A 307 -2.92 0.58 10.19
CA ALA A 307 -3.43 -0.78 9.94
C ALA A 307 -4.40 -0.76 8.75
N LEU A 308 -4.00 -1.39 7.64
CA LEU A 308 -4.96 -1.87 6.65
C LEU A 308 -5.65 -3.11 7.23
N SER A 309 -6.98 -3.10 7.24
CA SER A 309 -7.82 -4.11 7.89
C SER A 309 -7.54 -5.52 7.36
N ALA A 310 -6.72 -6.29 8.08
CA ALA A 310 -6.71 -7.75 8.05
C ALA A 310 -6.89 -8.25 9.48
N GLU A 311 -7.95 -9.03 9.70
CA GLU A 311 -8.34 -9.77 10.90
C GLU A 311 -7.33 -9.77 12.08
N HIS A 312 -7.34 -8.72 12.91
CA HIS A 312 -7.13 -8.74 14.36
C HIS A 312 -6.87 -7.30 14.84
N ASN A 313 -7.89 -6.57 15.27
CA ASN A 313 -7.75 -5.80 16.51
C ASN A 313 -9.09 -5.36 17.11
N THR A 314 -9.10 -5.34 18.43
CA THR A 314 -10.25 -5.13 19.32
C THR A 314 -10.71 -3.66 19.38
N LYS A 315 -12.03 -3.49 19.29
CA LYS A 315 -12.88 -2.40 19.86
C LYS A 315 -12.21 -1.03 20.14
N THR A 316 -12.33 -0.10 19.19
CA THR A 316 -12.74 1.30 19.47
C THR A 316 -13.11 2.05 18.18
N THR A 317 -14.05 2.98 18.29
CA THR A 317 -14.63 3.79 17.21
C THR A 317 -13.62 4.78 16.62
N SER A 318 -13.39 4.74 15.29
CA SER A 318 -12.64 5.76 14.56
C SER A 318 -13.39 6.25 13.31
N LYS A 319 -13.08 7.48 12.86
CA LYS A 319 -13.57 8.10 11.62
C LYS A 319 -12.66 7.66 10.46
N ALA A 320 -13.24 7.10 9.41
CA ALA A 320 -12.50 6.69 8.21
C ALA A 320 -12.24 7.89 7.28
N GLY A 321 -11.04 7.97 6.72
CA GLY A 321 -10.68 8.87 5.62
C GLY A 321 -10.41 8.06 4.34
N VAL A 322 -10.58 8.69 3.18
CA VAL A 322 -10.40 8.04 1.87
C VAL A 322 -9.21 8.67 1.14
N LEU A 323 -8.28 7.82 0.67
CA LEU A 323 -7.16 8.22 -0.18
C LEU A 323 -7.34 7.66 -1.59
N GLU A 324 -7.22 8.51 -2.60
CA GLU A 324 -7.21 8.10 -4.01
C GLU A 324 -5.79 7.74 -4.43
N LEU A 325 -5.59 6.52 -4.94
CA LEU A 325 -4.30 6.07 -5.45
C LEU A 325 -4.45 5.47 -6.86
N VAL A 326 -3.53 5.86 -7.74
CA VAL A 326 -3.39 5.30 -9.08
C VAL A 326 -2.39 4.14 -8.98
N SER A 327 -2.81 2.95 -9.40
CA SER A 327 -1.99 1.73 -9.29
C SER A 327 -0.86 1.73 -10.32
N ASP A 328 0.38 2.00 -9.89
CA ASP A 328 1.60 1.87 -10.69
C ASP A 328 2.04 0.40 -10.82
N THR A 329 1.29 -0.41 -11.56
CA THR A 329 1.74 -1.75 -11.96
C THR A 329 2.21 -1.71 -13.41
N GLN A 330 3.53 -1.67 -13.62
CA GLN A 330 4.10 -2.06 -14.90
C GLN A 330 3.78 -3.53 -15.14
N GLY A 331 3.23 -3.83 -16.32
CA GLY A 331 2.79 -5.17 -16.69
C GLY A 331 3.95 -6.16 -16.70
N ILE A 332 3.85 -7.20 -15.88
CA ILE A 332 4.54 -8.45 -16.14
C ILE A 332 3.63 -9.23 -17.08
N VAL A 333 4.02 -9.26 -18.35
CA VAL A 333 3.49 -10.23 -19.31
C VAL A 333 4.00 -11.60 -18.86
N SER A 334 3.10 -12.43 -18.35
CA SER A 334 3.35 -13.87 -18.21
C SER A 334 2.83 -14.53 -19.49
N ASP A 335 3.73 -14.68 -20.46
CA ASP A 335 3.56 -15.74 -21.46
C ASP A 335 3.77 -17.10 -20.76
N ASP A 336 3.11 -18.11 -21.31
CA ASP A 336 3.24 -19.54 -21.03
C ASP A 336 2.63 -20.08 -19.73
N PHE A 337 1.37 -20.53 -19.82
CA PHE A 337 1.03 -21.90 -19.44
C PHE A 337 0.00 -22.47 -20.45
N ARG A 338 0.53 -23.10 -21.50
CA ARG A 338 -0.16 -24.16 -22.25
C ARG A 338 0.31 -25.50 -21.72
N ASN A 339 -0.53 -26.14 -20.90
CA ASN A 339 -1.03 -27.53 -21.05
C ASN A 339 -1.79 -27.93 -19.78
#